data_AF-A0A948X368-F1
#
_entry.id   AF-A0A948X368-F1
#
_cell.length_a   1.000
_cell.length_b   1.000
_cell.length_c   1.000
_cell.angle_alpha   90.00
_cell.angle_beta   90.00
_cell.angle_gamma   90.00
#
_symmetry.space_group_name_H-M   'P 1'
#
loop_
_entity.id
_entity.type
_entity.pdbx_description
1 polymer ?
#
loop_
_entity_poly.entity_id
_entity_poly.type
_entity_poly.pdbx_seq_one_letter_code
_entity_poly.pdbx_strand_id
1 'polypeptide(L)'
;MRFTKTEMQGELSKFLTLFGNQVTGLYAVSSPAWAAKDAVQTSPIWETVNEMYDYGVDGLPVPASPESTGSVVGRHIEVERFLHALNTLPMKLYLDGQGNTPPRLAILAAQCAAARLVLDGDDRRTDYAIDEFGPGGGDFGYLTLAEVALLANMDERSVRNAANPKLPNPLTTEPVGRRSLVRPEEARRWLATRKGFVATKVINEGDEDRLPRFDLPPLPQAFYDDVAREAKELDIPFETNLMRKILDAYKRITLTGDEQ
;
A
#
# COMPACT_ATOMS: atom_id res chain seq x y z
N MET A 1 -12.59 11.11 11.06
CA MET A 1 -11.87 10.58 9.90
C MET A 1 -12.70 10.42 8.63
N ARG A 2 -13.96 10.92 8.53
CA ARG A 2 -14.61 11.01 7.21
C ARG A 2 -14.27 12.36 6.59
N PHE A 3 -13.60 12.31 5.46
CA PHE A 3 -13.30 13.44 4.58
C PHE A 3 -13.76 13.07 3.17
N THR A 4 -14.10 14.07 2.38
CA THR A 4 -14.60 13.89 1.03
C THR A 4 -13.46 13.86 0.02
N LYS A 5 -13.68 13.21 -1.12
CA LYS A 5 -12.73 13.20 -2.24
C LYS A 5 -12.36 14.61 -2.67
N THR A 6 -13.35 15.51 -2.72
CA THR A 6 -13.17 16.92 -3.09
C THR A 6 -12.27 17.67 -2.11
N GLU A 7 -12.42 17.46 -0.80
CA GLU A 7 -11.54 18.07 0.22
C GLU A 7 -10.09 17.57 0.05
N MET A 8 -9.92 16.26 -0.13
CA MET A 8 -8.61 15.66 -0.37
C MET A 8 -7.96 16.20 -1.66
N GLN A 9 -8.71 16.25 -2.75
CA GLN A 9 -8.28 16.80 -4.03
C GLN A 9 -7.88 18.28 -3.90
N GLY A 10 -8.65 19.08 -3.17
CA GLY A 10 -8.34 20.48 -2.92
C GLY A 10 -7.02 20.66 -2.18
N GLU A 11 -6.81 19.89 -1.10
CA GLU A 11 -5.57 19.91 -0.33
C GLU A 11 -4.37 19.43 -1.15
N LEU A 12 -4.51 18.29 -1.86
CA LEU A 12 -3.44 17.71 -2.68
C LEU A 12 -3.03 18.65 -3.82
N SER A 13 -4.00 19.25 -4.51
CA SER A 13 -3.73 20.17 -5.63
C SER A 13 -2.94 21.38 -5.15
N LYS A 14 -3.36 21.98 -4.02
CA LYS A 14 -2.64 23.08 -3.38
C LYS A 14 -1.22 22.66 -2.99
N PHE A 15 -1.08 21.52 -2.32
CA PHE A 15 0.21 21.01 -1.88
C PHE A 15 1.17 20.78 -3.05
N LEU A 16 0.76 20.05 -4.09
CA LEU A 16 1.62 19.70 -5.23
C LEU A 16 2.03 20.93 -6.04
N THR A 17 1.13 21.91 -6.19
CA THR A 17 1.45 23.19 -6.85
C THR A 17 2.54 23.94 -6.08
N LEU A 18 2.38 24.07 -4.76
CA LEU A 18 3.37 24.74 -3.90
C LEU A 18 4.68 23.96 -3.83
N PHE A 19 4.60 22.63 -3.69
CA PHE A 19 5.76 21.75 -3.64
C PHE A 19 6.56 21.81 -4.94
N GLY A 20 5.88 21.82 -6.09
CA GLY A 20 6.53 21.98 -7.38
C GLY A 20 7.30 23.29 -7.49
N ASN A 21 6.68 24.40 -7.07
CA ASN A 21 7.36 25.70 -7.03
C ASN A 21 8.57 25.70 -6.07
N GLN A 22 8.46 25.05 -4.91
CA GLN A 22 9.58 24.92 -3.97
C GLN A 22 10.75 24.15 -4.57
N VAL A 23 10.48 23.01 -5.20
CA VAL A 23 11.50 22.21 -5.89
C VAL A 23 12.16 23.03 -6.99
N THR A 24 11.39 23.85 -7.73
CA THR A 24 11.98 24.68 -8.80
C THR A 24 12.90 25.76 -8.27
N GLY A 25 12.60 26.31 -7.10
CA GLY A 25 13.47 27.22 -6.38
C GLY A 25 14.81 26.57 -6.01
N LEU A 26 14.83 25.28 -5.65
CA LEU A 26 16.06 24.55 -5.35
C LEU A 26 16.97 24.38 -6.58
N TYR A 27 16.37 24.17 -7.76
CA TYR A 27 17.11 24.02 -9.02
C TYR A 27 17.36 25.35 -9.75
N ALA A 28 16.90 26.48 -9.18
CA ALA A 28 16.93 27.80 -9.83
C ALA A 28 16.32 27.82 -11.25
N VAL A 29 15.28 27.00 -11.47
CA VAL A 29 14.58 26.91 -12.75
C VAL A 29 13.33 27.81 -12.72
N SER A 30 13.06 28.53 -13.80
CA SER A 30 11.85 29.35 -13.93
C SER A 30 10.59 28.48 -13.95
N SER A 31 9.51 28.99 -13.33
CA SER A 31 8.23 28.29 -13.11
C SER A 31 7.86 27.31 -14.22
N PRO A 32 7.92 25.99 -13.95
CA PRO A 32 7.76 25.00 -14.99
C PRO A 32 6.29 24.67 -15.21
N ALA A 33 5.96 24.30 -16.45
CA ALA A 33 4.61 23.90 -16.84
C ALA A 33 4.05 22.75 -15.98
N TRP A 34 4.89 21.89 -15.41
CA TRP A 34 4.46 20.76 -14.58
C TRP A 34 3.97 21.16 -13.17
N ALA A 35 4.31 22.36 -12.69
CA ALA A 35 3.81 22.88 -11.41
C ALA A 35 2.47 23.63 -11.56
N ALA A 36 1.99 23.82 -12.80
CA ALA A 36 0.68 24.40 -13.05
C ALA A 36 -0.43 23.47 -12.55
N LYS A 37 -1.53 24.06 -12.08
CA LYS A 37 -2.65 23.30 -11.50
C LYS A 37 -3.19 22.22 -12.42
N ASP A 38 -3.36 22.52 -13.71
CA ASP A 38 -3.91 21.56 -14.69
C ASP A 38 -2.95 20.38 -14.94
N ALA A 39 -1.64 20.64 -14.94
CA ALA A 39 -0.62 19.60 -15.04
C ALA A 39 -0.58 18.72 -13.78
N VAL A 40 -0.73 19.34 -12.59
CA VAL A 40 -0.85 18.60 -11.32
C VAL A 40 -2.08 17.69 -11.33
N GLN A 41 -3.23 18.17 -11.81
CA GLN A 41 -4.48 17.40 -11.84
C GLN A 41 -4.54 16.29 -12.89
N THR A 42 -3.52 16.21 -13.75
CA THR A 42 -3.32 15.13 -14.73
C THR A 42 -2.05 14.33 -14.45
N SER A 43 -1.42 14.57 -13.29
CA SER A 43 -0.18 13.89 -12.92
C SER A 43 -0.45 12.47 -12.37
N PRO A 44 0.51 11.54 -12.51
CA PRO A 44 0.36 10.18 -11.99
C PRO A 44 0.10 10.12 -10.47
N ILE A 45 0.70 11.01 -9.68
CA ILE A 45 0.45 11.08 -8.24
C ILE A 45 -0.98 11.52 -7.93
N TRP A 46 -1.54 12.44 -8.70
CA TRP A 46 -2.93 12.86 -8.55
C TRP A 46 -3.89 11.70 -8.81
N GLU A 47 -3.73 11.02 -9.95
CA GLU A 47 -4.56 9.85 -10.30
C GLU A 47 -4.46 8.76 -9.25
N THR A 48 -3.23 8.40 -8.86
CA THR A 48 -2.99 7.33 -7.87
C THR A 48 -3.60 7.65 -6.51
N VAL A 49 -3.52 8.89 -6.01
CA VAL A 49 -4.16 9.25 -4.74
C VAL A 49 -5.69 9.22 -4.84
N ASN A 50 -6.26 9.56 -6.00
CA ASN A 50 -7.70 9.42 -6.22
C ASN A 50 -8.14 7.96 -6.18
N GLU A 51 -7.37 7.05 -6.78
CA GLU A 51 -7.63 5.61 -6.71
C GLU A 51 -7.46 5.07 -5.29
N MET A 52 -6.43 5.50 -4.55
CA MET A 52 -6.27 5.17 -3.13
C MET A 52 -7.47 5.63 -2.30
N TYR A 53 -8.04 6.80 -2.59
CA TYR A 53 -9.25 7.25 -1.93
C TYR A 53 -10.44 6.34 -2.26
N ASP A 54 -10.66 6.09 -3.54
CA ASP A 54 -11.76 5.25 -4.02
C ASP A 54 -11.70 3.86 -3.38
N TYR A 55 -10.50 3.27 -3.32
CA TYR A 55 -10.28 1.98 -2.70
C TYR A 55 -10.32 2.04 -1.17
N GLY A 56 -9.40 2.77 -0.56
CA GLY A 56 -9.21 2.79 0.89
C GLY A 56 -10.42 3.35 1.65
N VAL A 57 -11.00 4.45 1.16
CA VAL A 57 -12.06 5.20 1.85
C VAL A 57 -13.44 4.74 1.41
N ASP A 58 -13.69 4.69 0.10
CA ASP A 58 -15.02 4.38 -0.45
C ASP A 58 -15.25 2.87 -0.69
N GLY A 59 -14.22 2.04 -0.52
CA GLY A 59 -14.32 0.60 -0.71
C GLY A 59 -14.62 0.20 -2.16
N LEU A 60 -14.27 1.04 -3.12
CA LEU A 60 -14.37 0.72 -4.54
C LEU A 60 -13.18 -0.16 -4.93
N PRO A 61 -13.39 -1.25 -5.69
CA PRO A 61 -12.29 -2.11 -6.10
C PRO A 61 -11.31 -1.32 -6.97
N VAL A 62 -10.01 -1.58 -6.77
CA VAL A 62 -8.98 -1.03 -7.65
C VAL A 62 -9.17 -1.67 -9.02
N PRO A 63 -9.32 -0.90 -10.11
CA PRO A 63 -9.43 -1.48 -11.45
C PRO A 63 -8.17 -2.29 -11.77
N ALA A 64 -8.35 -3.54 -12.19
CA ALA A 64 -7.30 -4.33 -12.79
C ALA A 64 -6.95 -3.70 -14.16
N SER A 65 -6.10 -2.67 -14.17
CA SER A 65 -5.72 -2.01 -15.42
C SER A 65 -4.65 -2.82 -16.14
N PRO A 66 -4.89 -3.29 -17.38
CA PRO A 66 -3.91 -4.02 -18.18
C PRO A 66 -2.78 -3.13 -18.74
N GLU A 67 -2.89 -1.80 -18.64
CA GLU A 67 -1.96 -0.85 -19.29
C GLU A 67 -0.91 -0.24 -18.34
N SER A 68 -0.89 -0.62 -17.05
CA SER A 68 0.15 -0.16 -16.15
C SER A 68 1.39 -1.05 -16.30
N THR A 69 2.40 -0.57 -17.04
CA THR A 69 3.72 -1.21 -17.21
C THR A 69 4.51 -1.44 -15.91
N GLY A 70 3.97 -1.04 -14.76
CA GLY A 70 4.23 -1.64 -13.46
C GLY A 70 2.88 -1.99 -12.83
N SER A 71 2.77 -3.14 -12.14
CA SER A 71 1.54 -3.55 -11.44
C SER A 71 0.88 -2.35 -10.76
N VAL A 72 -0.45 -2.21 -10.85
CA VAL A 72 -1.20 -1.13 -10.16
C VAL A 72 -0.75 -1.00 -8.70
N VAL A 73 -0.40 -2.11 -8.04
CA VAL A 73 0.19 -2.16 -6.69
C VAL A 73 1.51 -1.38 -6.57
N GLY A 74 2.37 -1.39 -7.58
CA GLY A 74 3.67 -0.70 -7.63
C GLY A 74 3.56 0.82 -7.52
N ARG A 75 2.75 1.47 -8.39
CA ARG A 75 2.56 2.93 -8.32
C ARG A 75 1.95 3.38 -6.99
N HIS A 76 1.07 2.55 -6.42
CA HIS A 76 0.47 2.83 -5.13
C HIS A 76 1.53 2.80 -4.01
N ILE A 77 2.43 1.82 -4.03
CA ILE A 77 3.54 1.76 -3.06
C ILE A 77 4.44 2.99 -3.17
N GLU A 78 4.78 3.42 -4.39
CA GLU A 78 5.65 4.59 -4.60
C GLU A 78 5.01 5.88 -4.06
N VAL A 79 3.74 6.09 -4.38
CA VAL A 79 2.99 7.28 -3.93
C VAL A 79 2.78 7.24 -2.42
N GLU A 80 2.48 6.09 -1.83
CA GLU A 80 2.35 5.96 -0.38
C GLU A 80 3.67 6.30 0.32
N ARG A 81 4.80 5.75 -0.14
CA ARG A 81 6.13 6.04 0.45
C ARG A 81 6.50 7.50 0.32
N PHE A 82 6.20 8.11 -0.83
CA PHE A 82 6.39 9.54 -1.03
C PHE A 82 5.57 10.35 -0.01
N LEU A 83 4.27 10.07 0.11
CA LEU A 83 3.38 10.73 1.06
C LEU A 83 3.81 10.50 2.52
N HIS A 84 4.31 9.30 2.83
CA HIS A 84 4.89 8.99 4.14
C HIS A 84 6.11 9.86 4.43
N ALA A 85 7.06 9.95 3.48
CA ALA A 85 8.25 10.77 3.61
C ALA A 85 7.91 12.25 3.84
N LEU A 86 6.84 12.74 3.21
CA LEU A 86 6.32 14.11 3.43
C LEU A 86 5.86 14.37 4.86
N ASN A 87 5.49 13.34 5.62
CA ASN A 87 4.99 13.47 6.98
C ASN A 87 6.09 13.38 8.06
N THR A 88 7.36 13.28 7.67
CA THR A 88 8.50 13.26 8.58
C THR A 88 8.79 14.64 9.17
N LEU A 89 9.43 14.71 10.35
CA LEU A 89 9.79 15.97 10.99
C LEU A 89 10.67 16.88 10.11
N PRO A 90 11.75 16.38 9.46
CA PRO A 90 12.58 17.23 8.60
C PRO A 90 11.78 17.82 7.43
N MET A 91 10.88 17.02 6.83
CA MET A 91 10.08 17.48 5.70
C MET A 91 9.03 18.50 6.13
N LYS A 92 8.40 18.32 7.30
CA LYS A 92 7.51 19.34 7.88
C LYS A 92 8.20 20.68 8.06
N LEU A 93 9.41 20.69 8.63
CA LEU A 93 10.18 21.92 8.81
C LEU A 93 10.52 22.59 7.46
N TYR A 94 10.88 21.79 6.46
CA TYR A 94 11.14 22.28 5.10
C TYR A 94 9.90 22.93 4.47
N LEU A 95 8.75 22.25 4.55
CA LEU A 95 7.50 22.69 3.94
C LEU A 95 6.90 23.92 4.67
N ASP A 96 6.93 23.92 6.01
CA ASP A 96 6.38 24.98 6.86
C ASP A 96 7.05 26.33 6.61
N GLY A 97 8.36 26.34 6.31
CA GLY A 97 9.12 27.55 5.99
C GLY A 97 8.61 28.33 4.77
N GLN A 98 7.67 27.76 4.02
CA GLN A 98 7.09 28.32 2.80
C GLN A 98 5.55 28.24 2.81
N GLY A 99 4.93 27.99 3.97
CA GLY A 99 3.47 27.91 4.12
C GLY A 99 2.82 26.75 3.37
N ASN A 100 3.60 25.72 3.02
CA ASN A 100 3.09 24.47 2.48
C ASN A 100 3.04 23.45 3.61
N THR A 101 1.94 22.76 3.81
CA THR A 101 1.83 21.72 4.84
C THR A 101 1.66 20.36 4.16
N PRO A 102 2.17 19.26 4.72
CA PRO A 102 1.93 17.93 4.16
C PRO A 102 0.44 17.68 3.91
N PRO A 103 0.05 17.05 2.77
CA PRO A 103 -1.34 16.90 2.39
C PRO A 103 -1.98 15.79 3.22
N ARG A 104 -2.54 16.15 4.37
CA ARG A 104 -2.97 15.23 5.42
C ARG A 104 -4.06 14.27 4.94
N LEU A 105 -5.00 14.73 4.14
CA LEU A 105 -6.08 13.90 3.61
C LEU A 105 -5.58 12.92 2.55
N ALA A 106 -4.62 13.31 1.72
CA ALA A 106 -3.97 12.40 0.77
C ALA A 106 -3.17 11.30 1.50
N ILE A 107 -2.42 11.69 2.54
CA ILE A 107 -1.72 10.75 3.42
C ILE A 107 -2.72 9.77 4.05
N LEU A 108 -3.84 10.25 4.59
CA LEU A 108 -4.87 9.38 5.16
C LEU A 108 -5.51 8.44 4.12
N ALA A 109 -5.75 8.92 2.90
CA ALA A 109 -6.28 8.08 1.82
C ALA A 109 -5.30 6.94 1.47
N ALA A 110 -4.02 7.24 1.34
CA ALA A 110 -2.98 6.26 1.10
C ALA A 110 -2.87 5.23 2.24
N GLN A 111 -2.93 5.69 3.48
CA GLN A 111 -2.92 4.82 4.67
C GLN A 111 -4.16 3.91 4.73
N CYS A 112 -5.35 4.44 4.39
CA CYS A 112 -6.57 3.65 4.30
C CYS A 112 -6.46 2.58 3.20
N ALA A 113 -5.90 2.93 2.04
CA ALA A 113 -5.68 2.00 0.95
C ALA A 113 -4.72 0.86 1.35
N ALA A 114 -3.59 1.21 1.98
CA ALA A 114 -2.62 0.21 2.46
C ALA A 114 -3.23 -0.72 3.54
N ALA A 115 -3.96 -0.16 4.51
CA ALA A 115 -4.65 -0.94 5.53
C ALA A 115 -5.72 -1.87 4.92
N ARG A 116 -6.45 -1.37 3.92
CA ARG A 116 -7.50 -2.14 3.24
C ARG A 116 -6.93 -3.26 2.37
N LEU A 117 -5.77 -3.07 1.76
CA LEU A 117 -5.06 -4.12 1.03
C LEU A 117 -4.82 -5.35 1.91
N VAL A 118 -4.34 -5.13 3.14
CA VAL A 118 -4.16 -6.19 4.14
C VAL A 118 -5.52 -6.74 4.60
N LEU A 119 -6.52 -5.87 4.79
CA LEU A 119 -7.88 -6.30 5.10
C LEU A 119 -8.48 -7.21 4.04
N ASP A 120 -8.14 -7.03 2.76
CA ASP A 120 -8.65 -7.85 1.66
C ASP A 120 -7.80 -9.12 1.42
N GLY A 121 -6.70 -9.28 2.17
CA GLY A 121 -5.91 -10.52 2.25
C GLY A 121 -4.65 -10.54 1.40
N ASP A 122 -4.19 -9.39 0.91
CA ASP A 122 -2.87 -9.22 0.29
C ASP A 122 -1.83 -8.78 1.34
N ASP A 123 -0.55 -8.87 0.99
CA ASP A 123 0.54 -8.57 1.90
C ASP A 123 0.79 -7.06 2.01
N ARG A 124 1.13 -6.61 3.22
CA ARG A 124 1.62 -5.25 3.47
C ARG A 124 2.90 -5.00 2.65
N ARG A 125 2.91 -3.89 1.90
CA ARG A 125 4.07 -3.49 1.07
C ARG A 125 4.73 -2.19 1.53
N THR A 126 4.16 -1.56 2.56
CA THR A 126 4.54 -0.25 3.08
C THR A 126 4.90 -0.33 4.56
N ASP A 127 5.60 0.69 5.05
CA ASP A 127 6.01 0.81 6.45
C ASP A 127 5.00 1.58 7.31
N TYR A 128 3.83 1.91 6.76
CA TYR A 128 2.75 2.47 7.55
C TYR A 128 2.39 1.55 8.72
N ALA A 129 2.23 2.13 9.91
CA ALA A 129 2.00 1.45 11.18
C ALA A 129 3.09 0.44 11.61
N ILE A 130 4.25 0.44 10.94
CA ILE A 130 5.43 -0.24 11.44
C ILE A 130 6.07 0.63 12.53
N ASP A 131 6.12 0.12 13.75
CA ASP A 131 6.80 0.80 14.86
C ASP A 131 8.34 0.66 14.75
N GLU A 132 9.06 1.16 15.77
CA GLU A 132 10.53 1.12 15.88
C GLU A 132 11.17 -0.26 15.68
N PHE A 133 10.40 -1.35 15.78
CA PHE A 133 10.88 -2.72 15.61
C PHE A 133 10.87 -3.22 14.15
N GLY A 134 10.47 -2.38 13.18
CA GLY A 134 10.45 -2.77 11.76
C GLY A 134 9.36 -3.79 11.41
N PRO A 135 9.25 -4.26 10.16
CA PRO A 135 8.37 -5.38 9.85
C PRO A 135 8.87 -6.62 10.60
N GLY A 136 8.10 -7.10 11.58
CA GLY A 136 8.39 -8.35 12.26
C GLY A 136 8.18 -9.52 11.30
N GLY A 137 8.91 -10.61 11.51
CA GLY A 137 8.67 -11.86 10.78
C GLY A 137 7.23 -12.33 11.05
N GLY A 138 6.38 -12.27 10.01
CA GLY A 138 4.96 -12.67 10.10
C GLY A 138 3.95 -11.52 10.14
N ASP A 139 4.38 -10.25 10.14
CA ASP A 139 3.46 -9.10 10.28
C ASP A 139 2.75 -8.70 8.98
N PHE A 140 3.21 -9.19 7.82
CA PHE A 140 2.76 -8.73 6.50
C PHE A 140 1.28 -9.01 6.21
N GLY A 141 0.74 -10.12 6.73
CA GLY A 141 -0.66 -10.52 6.54
C GLY A 141 -1.60 -10.12 7.69
N TYR A 142 -1.14 -9.27 8.63
CA TYR A 142 -1.94 -8.86 9.79
C TYR A 142 -2.12 -7.34 9.83
N LEU A 143 -3.23 -6.91 10.42
CA LEU A 143 -3.50 -5.50 10.70
C LEU A 143 -3.04 -5.14 12.12
N THR A 144 -2.47 -3.96 12.25
CA THR A 144 -2.21 -3.30 13.52
C THR A 144 -3.50 -2.70 14.09
N LEU A 145 -3.52 -2.43 15.40
CA LEU A 145 -4.65 -1.70 16.01
C LEU A 145 -4.83 -0.30 15.42
N ALA A 146 -3.75 0.35 14.98
CA ALA A 146 -3.79 1.66 14.35
C ALA A 146 -4.50 1.61 12.98
N GLU A 147 -4.24 0.59 12.17
CA GLU A 147 -4.93 0.39 10.89
C GLU A 147 -6.39 0.01 11.07
N VAL A 148 -6.71 -0.83 12.05
CA VAL A 148 -8.11 -1.13 12.40
C VAL A 148 -8.81 0.15 12.86
N ALA A 149 -8.15 1.00 13.64
CA ALA A 149 -8.68 2.29 14.07
C ALA A 149 -8.92 3.25 12.90
N LEU A 150 -7.97 3.30 11.96
CA LEU A 150 -8.08 4.08 10.75
C LEU A 150 -9.30 3.67 9.92
N LEU A 151 -9.43 2.37 9.62
CA LEU A 151 -10.56 1.81 8.87
C LEU A 151 -11.90 1.94 9.59
N ALA A 152 -11.89 1.83 10.93
CA ALA A 152 -13.08 2.04 11.76
C ALA A 152 -13.44 3.52 11.93
N ASN A 153 -12.57 4.43 11.50
CA ASN A 153 -12.70 5.87 11.74
C ASN A 153 -12.81 6.19 13.25
N MET A 154 -11.91 5.59 14.05
CA MET A 154 -11.84 5.69 15.50
C MET A 154 -10.39 5.96 15.95
N ASP A 155 -10.22 6.30 17.23
CA ASP A 155 -8.89 6.36 17.83
C ASP A 155 -8.38 4.95 18.22
N GLU A 156 -7.06 4.75 18.15
CA GLU A 156 -6.43 3.46 18.50
C GLU A 156 -6.75 3.04 19.94
N ARG A 157 -6.86 3.99 20.87
CA ARG A 157 -7.21 3.70 22.26
C ARG A 157 -8.60 3.08 22.38
N SER A 158 -9.58 3.54 21.62
CA SER A 158 -10.91 2.92 21.55
C SER A 158 -10.88 1.51 20.95
N VAL A 159 -10.05 1.27 19.92
CA VAL A 159 -9.87 -0.08 19.36
C VAL A 159 -9.21 -1.01 20.38
N ARG A 160 -8.19 -0.54 21.10
CA ARG A 160 -7.54 -1.28 22.19
C ARG A 160 -8.51 -1.64 23.30
N ASN A 161 -9.41 -0.72 23.68
CA ASN A 161 -10.48 -1.01 24.63
C ASN A 161 -11.45 -2.08 24.10
N ALA A 162 -11.77 -2.03 22.80
CA ALA A 162 -12.63 -3.03 22.17
C ALA A 162 -11.98 -4.42 22.09
N ALA A 163 -10.66 -4.53 22.21
CA ALA A 163 -9.93 -5.79 22.30
C ALA A 163 -9.96 -6.42 23.71
N ASN A 164 -10.63 -5.81 24.69
CA ASN A 164 -10.76 -6.37 26.03
C ASN A 164 -11.67 -7.63 26.02
N PRO A 165 -11.16 -8.82 26.39
CA PRO A 165 -11.90 -10.08 26.29
C PRO A 165 -13.14 -10.16 27.20
N LYS A 166 -13.29 -9.22 28.16
CA LYS A 166 -14.47 -9.14 29.04
C LYS A 166 -15.68 -8.50 28.37
N LEU A 167 -15.53 -7.90 27.18
CA LEU A 167 -16.64 -7.29 26.45
C LEU A 167 -17.47 -8.35 25.70
N PRO A 168 -18.77 -8.13 25.47
CA PRO A 168 -19.66 -9.11 24.84
C PRO A 168 -19.38 -9.41 23.36
N ASN A 169 -18.50 -8.65 22.70
CA ASN A 169 -18.04 -8.90 21.34
C ASN A 169 -16.66 -8.25 21.13
N PRO A 170 -15.59 -8.83 21.70
CA PRO A 170 -14.28 -8.23 21.67
C PRO A 170 -13.67 -8.32 20.26
N LEU A 171 -12.73 -7.42 19.97
CA LEU A 171 -11.81 -7.57 18.86
C LEU A 171 -10.72 -8.58 19.28
N THR A 172 -10.68 -9.75 18.66
CA THR A 172 -9.65 -10.74 18.94
C THR A 172 -8.33 -10.29 18.35
N THR A 173 -7.26 -10.42 19.12
CA THR A 173 -5.89 -10.13 18.70
C THR A 173 -5.00 -11.34 18.91
N GLU A 174 -3.92 -11.44 18.14
CA GLU A 174 -2.93 -12.49 18.24
C GLU A 174 -1.55 -11.91 18.55
N PRO A 175 -0.77 -12.55 19.44
CA PRO A 175 0.61 -12.17 19.66
C PRO A 175 1.45 -12.61 18.46
N VAL A 176 1.96 -11.65 17.69
CA VAL A 176 2.93 -11.89 16.61
C VAL A 176 4.22 -11.19 17.00
N GLY A 177 5.25 -11.98 17.33
CA GLY A 177 6.48 -11.47 17.93
C GLY A 177 6.21 -10.74 19.26
N ARG A 178 6.45 -9.42 19.28
CA ARG A 178 6.20 -8.55 20.45
C ARG A 178 4.91 -7.72 20.33
N ARG A 179 4.16 -7.88 19.24
CA ARG A 179 2.99 -7.06 18.90
C ARG A 179 1.70 -7.84 19.08
N SER A 180 0.62 -7.11 19.34
CA SER A 180 -0.75 -7.61 19.33
C SER A 180 -1.38 -7.17 18.01
N LEU A 181 -1.58 -8.12 17.11
CA LEU A 181 -2.06 -7.87 15.75
C LEU A 181 -3.43 -8.52 15.54
N VAL A 182 -4.11 -8.15 14.45
CA VAL A 182 -5.46 -8.59 14.12
C VAL A 182 -5.43 -9.30 12.76
N ARG A 183 -6.01 -10.50 12.69
CA ARG A 183 -6.16 -11.20 11.41
C ARG A 183 -7.16 -10.47 10.50
N PRO A 184 -6.99 -10.49 9.17
CA PRO A 184 -7.93 -9.88 8.23
C PRO A 184 -9.38 -10.35 8.41
N GLU A 185 -9.59 -11.64 8.65
CA GLU A 185 -10.94 -12.23 8.86
C GLU A 185 -11.62 -11.62 10.08
N GLU A 186 -10.86 -11.48 11.16
CA GLU A 186 -11.33 -10.95 12.44
C GLU A 186 -11.58 -9.44 12.34
N ALA A 187 -10.68 -8.70 11.69
CA ALA A 187 -10.87 -7.29 11.39
C ALA A 187 -12.14 -7.07 10.56
N ARG A 188 -12.37 -7.85 9.49
CA ARG A 188 -13.59 -7.77 8.66
C ARG A 188 -14.85 -8.02 9.47
N ARG A 189 -14.87 -9.08 10.29
CA ARG A 189 -15.99 -9.41 11.18
C ARG A 189 -16.31 -8.25 12.12
N TRP A 190 -15.30 -7.69 12.76
CA TRP A 190 -15.47 -6.62 13.73
C TRP A 190 -15.89 -5.29 13.07
N LEU A 191 -15.22 -4.90 11.97
CA LEU A 191 -15.49 -3.69 11.19
C LEU A 191 -16.89 -3.69 10.56
N ALA A 192 -17.41 -4.86 10.15
CA ALA A 192 -18.77 -4.99 9.61
C ALA A 192 -19.87 -4.50 10.58
N THR A 193 -19.59 -4.49 11.89
CA THR A 193 -20.53 -3.98 12.90
C THR A 193 -20.41 -2.47 13.15
N ARG A 194 -19.43 -1.79 12.53
CA ARG A 194 -19.09 -0.40 12.83
C ARG A 194 -19.79 0.57 11.89
N LYS A 195 -20.44 1.57 12.48
CA LYS A 195 -21.05 2.67 11.73
C LYS A 195 -19.97 3.44 11.00
N GLY A 196 -20.02 3.40 9.68
CA GLY A 196 -19.17 4.21 8.83
C GLY A 196 -18.12 3.43 8.05
N PHE A 197 -17.87 2.17 8.43
CA PHE A 197 -17.06 1.27 7.63
C PHE A 197 -17.82 0.90 6.34
N VAL A 198 -17.11 0.93 5.22
CA VAL A 198 -17.60 0.53 3.90
C VAL A 198 -16.81 -0.70 3.50
N ALA A 199 -17.46 -1.85 3.39
CA ALA A 199 -16.81 -3.07 2.90
C ALA A 199 -16.40 -2.90 1.44
N THR A 200 -15.27 -3.51 1.05
CA THR A 200 -14.83 -3.51 -0.35
C THR A 200 -15.91 -4.17 -1.20
N LYS A 201 -16.36 -3.48 -2.25
CA LYS A 201 -17.36 -4.03 -3.17
C LYS A 201 -16.66 -5.10 -4.00
N VAL A 202 -17.14 -6.33 -3.89
CA VAL A 202 -16.74 -7.41 -4.78
C VAL A 202 -17.25 -7.03 -6.17
N ILE A 203 -16.36 -6.94 -7.16
CA ILE A 203 -16.78 -6.88 -8.56
C ILE A 203 -17.41 -8.25 -8.83
N ASN A 204 -18.75 -8.33 -8.82
CA ASN A 204 -19.47 -9.47 -9.38
C ASN A 204 -19.48 -9.31 -10.92
N GLU A 205 -18.31 -9.22 -11.52
CA GLU A 205 -18.11 -9.74 -12.86
C GLU A 205 -17.87 -11.23 -12.62
N GLY A 206 -18.60 -12.08 -13.35
CA GLY A 206 -18.76 -13.49 -13.01
C GLY A 206 -17.45 -14.17 -12.59
N ASP A 207 -17.57 -15.08 -11.62
CA ASP A 207 -16.51 -16.01 -11.17
C ASP A 207 -15.27 -16.03 -12.05
N GLU A 208 -14.11 -15.74 -11.46
CA GLU A 208 -12.74 -15.68 -12.03
C GLU A 208 -12.18 -14.27 -12.21
N ASP A 209 -11.78 -13.62 -11.11
CA ASP A 209 -10.61 -12.72 -11.10
C ASP A 209 -10.16 -12.36 -9.66
N ARG A 210 -10.06 -13.38 -8.79
CA ARG A 210 -8.89 -13.36 -7.94
C ARG A 210 -7.73 -13.49 -8.92
N LEU A 211 -6.83 -12.50 -8.97
CA LEU A 211 -5.45 -12.77 -9.42
C LEU A 211 -5.13 -14.13 -8.81
N PRO A 212 -4.76 -15.15 -9.61
CA PRO A 212 -4.42 -16.42 -9.03
C PRO A 212 -3.46 -16.08 -7.90
N ARG A 213 -3.83 -16.46 -6.66
CA ARG A 213 -2.79 -16.79 -5.71
C ARG A 213 -1.97 -17.74 -6.54
N PHE A 214 -0.79 -17.31 -6.95
CA PHE A 214 0.19 -18.25 -7.41
C PHE A 214 0.52 -19.05 -6.16
N ASP A 215 -0.39 -19.97 -5.80
CA ASP A 215 -0.01 -21.31 -5.40
C ASP A 215 0.73 -21.83 -6.62
N LEU A 216 1.95 -21.29 -6.83
CA LEU A 216 2.94 -22.01 -7.59
C LEU A 216 2.91 -23.36 -6.91
N PRO A 217 2.52 -24.45 -7.62
CA PRO A 217 2.76 -25.76 -7.06
C PRO A 217 4.21 -25.73 -6.59
N PRO A 218 4.49 -26.12 -5.33
CA PRO A 218 5.83 -26.01 -4.79
C PRO A 218 6.77 -26.55 -5.86
N LEU A 219 7.71 -25.71 -6.30
CA LEU A 219 8.54 -26.05 -7.45
C LEU A 219 9.09 -27.45 -7.20
N PRO A 220 9.12 -28.34 -8.22
CA PRO A 220 9.55 -29.71 -8.01
C PRO A 220 10.86 -29.74 -7.22
N GLN A 221 10.99 -30.61 -6.22
CA GLN A 221 12.19 -30.66 -5.37
C GLN A 221 13.48 -30.74 -6.21
N ALA A 222 13.42 -31.45 -7.35
CA ALA A 222 14.50 -31.53 -8.32
C ALA A 222 14.99 -30.16 -8.85
N PHE A 223 14.11 -29.15 -8.95
CA PHE A 223 14.49 -27.78 -9.30
C PHE A 223 15.30 -27.13 -8.18
N TYR A 224 14.86 -27.26 -6.92
CA TYR A 224 15.63 -26.76 -5.77
C TYR A 224 17.00 -27.43 -5.66
N ASP A 225 17.07 -28.73 -5.90
CA ASP A 225 18.32 -29.50 -5.88
C ASP A 225 19.27 -29.07 -7.01
N ASP A 226 18.74 -28.78 -8.20
CA ASP A 226 19.52 -28.26 -9.33
C ASP A 226 20.09 -26.87 -9.03
N VAL A 227 19.25 -25.96 -8.50
CA VAL A 227 19.67 -24.61 -8.12
C VAL A 227 20.72 -24.64 -7.01
N ALA A 228 20.58 -25.52 -6.01
CA ALA A 228 21.54 -25.68 -4.93
C ALA A 228 22.87 -26.27 -5.40
N ARG A 229 22.84 -27.26 -6.29
CA ARG A 229 24.04 -27.84 -6.91
C ARG A 229 24.81 -26.79 -7.71
N GLU A 230 24.12 -26.07 -8.60
CA GLU A 230 24.77 -25.06 -9.44
C GLU A 230 25.26 -23.85 -8.62
N ALA A 231 24.53 -23.45 -7.57
CA ALA A 231 24.98 -22.40 -6.66
C ALA A 231 26.32 -22.77 -5.99
N LYS A 232 26.48 -24.05 -5.62
CA LYS A 232 27.72 -24.58 -5.06
C LYS A 232 28.85 -24.67 -6.09
N GLU A 233 28.55 -25.05 -7.33
CA GLU A 233 29.55 -25.10 -8.42
C GLU A 233 30.06 -23.71 -8.80
N LEU A 234 29.20 -22.70 -8.72
CA LEU A 234 29.51 -21.31 -9.05
C LEU A 234 30.00 -20.46 -7.86
N ASP A 235 30.05 -21.04 -6.66
CA ASP A 235 30.41 -20.36 -5.41
C ASP A 235 29.59 -19.08 -5.14
N ILE A 236 28.26 -19.17 -5.31
CA ILE A 236 27.31 -18.07 -5.07
C ILE A 236 26.20 -18.47 -4.08
N PRO A 237 25.57 -17.51 -3.37
CA PRO A 237 24.44 -17.80 -2.50
C PRO A 237 23.26 -18.42 -3.26
N PHE A 238 22.58 -19.37 -2.60
CA PHE A 238 21.44 -20.09 -3.17
C PHE A 238 20.34 -19.15 -3.71
N GLU A 239 19.99 -18.13 -2.93
CA GLU A 239 18.95 -17.14 -3.26
C GLU A 239 19.33 -16.35 -4.51
N THR A 240 20.62 -16.08 -4.70
CA THR A 240 21.14 -15.36 -5.87
C THR A 240 20.98 -16.21 -7.14
N ASN A 241 21.31 -17.51 -7.06
CA ASN A 241 21.14 -18.42 -8.19
C ASN A 241 19.66 -18.69 -8.51
N LEU A 242 18.82 -18.80 -7.47
CA LEU A 242 17.38 -18.98 -7.63
C LEU A 242 16.75 -17.81 -8.40
N MET A 243 17.04 -16.57 -7.98
CA MET A 243 16.55 -15.37 -8.67
C MET A 243 17.03 -15.31 -10.12
N ARG A 244 18.29 -15.68 -10.38
CA ARG A 244 18.84 -15.74 -11.75
C ARG A 244 18.05 -16.70 -12.63
N LYS A 245 17.79 -17.92 -12.15
CA LYS A 245 17.02 -18.95 -12.88
C LYS A 245 15.57 -18.52 -13.16
N ILE A 246 14.92 -17.89 -12.18
CA ILE A 246 13.55 -17.37 -12.34
C ILE A 246 13.52 -16.27 -13.41
N LEU A 247 14.47 -15.33 -13.38
CA LEU A 247 14.57 -14.26 -14.36
C LEU A 247 14.88 -14.79 -15.78
N ASP A 248 15.74 -15.80 -15.90
CA ASP A 248 16.04 -16.41 -17.19
C ASP A 248 14.84 -17.17 -17.76
N ALA A 249 14.08 -17.88 -16.92
CA ALA A 249 12.82 -18.52 -17.33
C ALA A 249 11.78 -17.49 -17.78
N TYR A 250 11.63 -16.40 -17.02
CA TYR A 250 10.72 -15.31 -17.36
C TYR A 250 11.09 -14.67 -18.71
N LYS A 251 12.37 -14.35 -18.94
CA LYS A 251 12.86 -13.82 -20.22
C LYS A 251 12.58 -14.74 -21.40
N ARG A 252 12.72 -16.06 -21.22
CA ARG A 252 12.41 -17.04 -22.28
C ARG A 252 10.94 -17.00 -22.63
N ILE A 253 10.06 -16.97 -21.63
CA ILE A 253 8.60 -16.93 -21.83
C ILE A 253 8.19 -15.63 -22.53
N THR A 254 8.72 -14.49 -22.10
CA THR A 254 8.35 -13.19 -22.68
C THR A 254 8.92 -12.97 -24.09
N LEU A 255 10.07 -13.56 -24.44
CA LEU A 255 10.62 -13.48 -25.80
C LEU A 255 9.91 -14.38 -26.81
N THR A 256 9.26 -15.46 -26.36
CA THR A 256 8.44 -16.33 -27.23
C THR A 256 7.00 -15.84 -27.42
N GLY A 257 6.58 -14.80 -26.70
CA GLY A 257 5.20 -14.26 -26.76
C GLY A 257 4.92 -13.30 -27.92
N ASP A 258 5.96 -12.85 -28.65
CA ASP A 258 5.83 -11.87 -29.75
C ASP A 258 5.67 -12.53 -31.16
N GLU A 259 5.57 -13.86 -31.25
CA GLU A 259 5.38 -14.59 -32.52
C GLU A 259 4.04 -15.36 -32.64
N GLN A 260 2.97 -14.90 -31.99
CA GLN A 260 1.61 -15.45 -32.21
C GLN A 260 0.57 -14.39 -32.54
#